data_AF-A0A0C2M5T2-F1
#
_entry.id   AF-A0A0C2M5T2-F1
#
_cell.length_a   1.000
_cell.length_b   1.000
_cell.length_c   1.000
_cell.angle_alpha   90.00
_cell.angle_beta   90.00
_cell.angle_gamma   90.00
#
_symmetry.space_group_name_H-M   'P 1'
#
loop_
_entity.id
_entity.type
_entity.pdbx_description
1 polymer ?
#
loop_
_entity_poly.entity_id
_entity_poly.type
_entity_poly.pdbx_seq_one_letter_code
_entity_poly.pdbx_strand_id
1 'polypeptide(L)'
;MVNFEQAAIRLAITYFPGANIKCCFFHFLKSVWRKSQSQPSILHLYNSNADFQLRTRMILAIAFVPVEDVVLAFISLSMDQYIQQYLTEFQILLDYIEDTYIGRIKANGS
;
A
#
# COMPACT_ATOMS: atom_id res chain seq x y z
N MET A 1 -16.71 -4.00 7.49
CA MET A 1 -15.67 -4.37 6.51
C MET A 1 -14.69 -3.21 6.44
N VAL A 2 -13.40 -3.46 6.70
CA VAL A 2 -12.37 -2.41 6.90
C VAL A 2 -11.27 -2.51 5.82
N ASN A 3 -10.33 -1.57 5.74
CA ASN A 3 -9.09 -1.74 4.95
C ASN A 3 -8.12 -2.68 5.70
N PHE A 4 -6.98 -3.01 5.10
CA PHE A 4 -5.95 -3.87 5.70
C PHE A 4 -5.10 -3.19 6.80
N GLU A 5 -5.51 -2.02 7.29
CA GLU A 5 -4.71 -1.23 8.21
C GLU A 5 -4.63 -1.92 9.57
N GLN A 6 -3.40 -2.18 10.02
CA GLN A 6 -3.16 -2.95 11.24
C GLN A 6 -3.74 -2.29 12.49
N ALA A 7 -3.72 -0.95 12.56
CA ALA A 7 -4.32 -0.21 13.66
C ALA A 7 -5.84 -0.39 13.72
N ALA A 8 -6.52 -0.31 12.57
CA ALA A 8 -7.97 -0.50 12.48
C ALA A 8 -8.39 -1.93 12.83
N ILE A 9 -7.65 -2.93 12.35
CA ILE A 9 -7.87 -4.34 12.69
C ILE A 9 -7.71 -4.55 14.20
N ARG A 10 -6.61 -4.07 14.79
CA ARG A 10 -6.34 -4.22 16.23
C ARG A 10 -7.43 -3.58 17.09
N LEU A 11 -7.83 -2.35 16.78
CA LEU A 11 -8.92 -1.67 17.50
C LEU A 11 -10.23 -2.45 17.39
N ALA A 12 -10.56 -2.96 16.20
CA ALA A 12 -11.76 -3.76 16.00
C ALA A 12 -11.75 -5.06 16.83
N ILE A 13 -10.62 -5.76 16.90
CA ILE A 13 -10.47 -6.96 17.76
C ILE A 13 -10.62 -6.58 19.24
N THR A 14 -10.02 -5.47 19.68
CA THR A 14 -10.06 -5.03 21.08
C THR A 14 -11.48 -4.72 21.54
N TYR A 15 -12.27 -4.00 20.75
CA TYR A 15 -13.64 -3.61 21.14
C TYR A 15 -14.69 -4.67 20.79
N PHE A 16 -14.41 -5.55 19.82
CA PHE A 16 -15.35 -6.57 19.34
C PHE A 16 -14.64 -7.92 19.12
N PRO A 17 -14.20 -8.61 20.19
CA PRO A 17 -13.38 -9.82 20.08
C PRO A 17 -14.07 -11.00 19.39
N GLY A 18 -15.41 -11.01 19.33
CA GLY A 18 -16.19 -12.02 18.61
C GLY A 18 -16.50 -11.68 17.15
N ALA A 19 -16.07 -10.51 16.65
CA ALA A 19 -16.37 -10.08 15.30
C ALA A 19 -15.45 -10.77 14.27
N ASN A 20 -16.04 -11.27 13.18
CA ASN A 20 -15.27 -11.71 12.02
C ASN A 20 -14.83 -10.49 11.20
N ILE A 21 -13.56 -10.11 11.34
CA ILE A 21 -12.99 -8.97 10.61
C ILE A 21 -12.67 -9.39 9.19
N LYS A 22 -13.42 -8.82 8.24
CA LYS A 22 -13.12 -8.91 6.82
C LYS A 22 -12.48 -7.60 6.34
N CYS A 23 -11.24 -7.71 5.91
CA CYS A 23 -10.54 -6.66 5.17
C CYS A 23 -11.03 -6.65 3.72
N CYS A 24 -11.05 -5.49 3.08
CA CYS A 24 -11.54 -5.34 1.71
C CYS A 24 -10.61 -4.53 0.84
N PHE A 25 -10.33 -5.11 -0.32
CA PHE A 25 -9.57 -4.48 -1.39
C PHE A 25 -10.14 -3.12 -1.83
N PHE A 26 -11.47 -2.97 -1.89
CA PHE A 26 -12.08 -1.68 -2.24
C PHE A 26 -11.70 -0.56 -1.27
N HIS A 27 -11.68 -0.83 0.04
CA HIS A 27 -11.28 0.17 1.03
C HIS A 27 -9.78 0.47 0.96
N PHE A 28 -8.96 -0.55 0.70
CA PHE A 28 -7.53 -0.36 0.47
C PHE A 28 -7.24 0.54 -0.74
N LEU A 29 -7.84 0.22 -1.89
CA LEU A 29 -7.75 1.01 -3.11
C LEU A 29 -8.20 2.45 -2.89
N LYS A 30 -9.31 2.66 -2.18
CA LYS A 30 -9.82 4.00 -1.84
C LYS A 30 -8.83 4.81 -0.98
N SER A 31 -8.18 4.18 -0.01
CA SER A 31 -7.20 4.84 0.85
C SER A 31 -5.94 5.24 0.08
N VAL A 32 -5.40 4.35 -0.75
CA VAL A 32 -4.25 4.67 -1.62
C VAL A 32 -4.61 5.74 -2.65
N TRP A 33 -5.80 5.67 -3.25
CA TRP A 33 -6.26 6.69 -4.18
C TRP A 33 -6.35 8.09 -3.53
N ARG A 34 -6.86 8.19 -2.31
CA ARG A 34 -6.85 9.44 -1.54
C ARG A 34 -5.43 9.94 -1.28
N LYS A 35 -4.48 9.03 -0.98
CA LYS A 35 -3.07 9.39 -0.84
C LYS A 35 -2.50 9.94 -2.15
N SER A 36 -2.76 9.30 -3.28
CA SER A 36 -2.37 9.80 -4.61
C SER A 36 -2.95 11.19 -4.91
N GLN A 37 -4.23 11.41 -4.63
CA GLN A 37 -4.88 12.70 -4.82
C GLN A 37 -4.32 13.82 -3.93
N SER A 38 -3.74 13.49 -2.78
CA SER A 38 -3.13 14.49 -1.90
C SER A 38 -1.83 15.10 -2.45
N GLN A 39 -1.29 14.54 -3.55
CA GLN A 39 -0.03 14.96 -4.15
C GLN A 39 -0.25 15.38 -5.62
N PRO A 40 -0.11 16.68 -5.97
CA PRO A 40 -0.38 17.15 -7.33
C PRO A 40 0.42 16.46 -8.44
N SER A 41 1.70 16.13 -8.20
CA SER A 41 2.55 15.43 -9.18
C SER A 41 2.06 14.00 -9.45
N ILE A 42 1.70 13.26 -8.39
CA ILE A 42 1.15 11.91 -8.49
C ILE A 42 -0.18 11.94 -9.23
N LEU A 43 -1.07 12.87 -8.88
CA LEU A 43 -2.37 13.01 -9.54
C LEU A 43 -2.22 13.32 -11.03
N HIS A 44 -1.28 14.21 -11.38
CA HIS A 44 -0.97 14.50 -12.78
C HIS A 44 -0.51 13.26 -13.52
N LEU A 45 0.54 12.57 -13.03
CA LEU A 45 1.10 11.38 -13.67
C LEU A 45 0.06 10.26 -13.79
N TYR A 46 -0.74 10.00 -12.76
CA TYR A 46 -1.76 8.96 -12.80
C TYR A 46 -2.81 9.22 -13.89
N ASN A 47 -3.15 10.48 -14.15
CA ASN A 47 -4.15 10.85 -15.16
C ASN A 47 -3.56 10.96 -16.58
N SER A 48 -2.25 11.22 -16.71
CA SER A 48 -1.61 11.47 -18.01
C SER A 48 -0.73 10.33 -18.51
N ASN A 49 -0.41 9.33 -17.66
CA ASN A 49 0.53 8.26 -17.98
C ASN A 49 -0.01 6.87 -17.58
N ALA A 50 -0.25 6.03 -18.59
CA ALA A 50 -0.80 4.69 -18.43
C ALA A 50 0.14 3.73 -17.70
N ASP A 51 1.46 3.84 -17.89
CA ASP A 51 2.44 3.00 -17.20
C ASP A 51 2.51 3.33 -15.71
N PHE A 52 2.40 4.62 -15.36
CA PHE A 52 2.30 5.05 -13.97
C PHE A 52 1.04 4.50 -13.31
N GLN A 53 -0.10 4.56 -14.00
CA GLN A 53 -1.35 3.96 -13.54
C GLN A 53 -1.22 2.44 -13.35
N LEU A 54 -0.59 1.74 -14.31
CA LEU A 54 -0.36 0.30 -14.25
C LEU A 54 0.49 -0.07 -13.03
N ARG A 55 1.63 0.60 -12.80
CA ARG A 55 2.50 0.34 -11.64
C ARG A 55 1.81 0.62 -10.31
N THR A 56 1.03 1.70 -10.23
CA THR A 56 0.20 1.97 -9.04
C THR A 56 -0.78 0.81 -8.77
N ARG A 57 -1.41 0.25 -9.81
CA ARG A 57 -2.30 -0.91 -9.67
C ARG A 57 -1.55 -2.19 -9.31
N MET A 58 -0.33 -2.39 -9.81
CA MET A 58 0.51 -3.54 -9.43
C MET A 58 0.90 -3.48 -7.96
N ILE A 59 1.26 -2.30 -7.45
CA ILE A 59 1.50 -2.10 -6.01
C ILE A 59 0.25 -2.44 -5.20
N LEU A 60 -0.95 -2.04 -5.65
CA LEU A 60 -2.21 -2.43 -4.98
C LEU A 60 -2.47 -3.94 -5.04
N ALA A 61 -2.00 -4.64 -6.07
CA ALA A 61 -2.22 -6.06 -6.25
C ALA A 61 -1.52 -6.93 -5.20
N ILE A 62 -0.60 -6.37 -4.39
CA ILE A 62 0.00 -7.08 -3.26
C ILE A 62 -1.04 -7.61 -2.27
N ALA A 63 -2.24 -7.01 -2.23
CA ALA A 63 -3.35 -7.51 -1.41
C ALA A 63 -3.83 -8.93 -1.79
N PHE A 64 -3.41 -9.45 -2.94
CA PHE A 64 -3.73 -10.80 -3.42
C PHE A 64 -2.55 -11.78 -3.30
N VAL A 65 -1.39 -11.31 -2.82
CA VAL A 65 -0.22 -12.15 -2.58
C VAL A 65 -0.40 -12.90 -1.24
N PRO A 66 0.02 -14.17 -1.12
CA PRO A 66 0.07 -14.86 0.17
C PRO A 66 0.83 -14.04 1.21
N VAL A 67 0.38 -14.02 2.46
CA VAL A 67 0.89 -13.11 3.50
C VAL A 67 2.40 -13.28 3.70
N GLU A 68 2.88 -14.52 3.62
CA GLU A 68 4.29 -14.91 3.68
C GLU A 68 5.16 -14.29 2.58
N ASP A 69 4.58 -13.98 1.42
CA ASP A 69 5.27 -13.47 0.25
C ASP A 69 5.08 -11.96 0.04
N VAL A 70 4.18 -11.31 0.79
CA VAL A 70 3.84 -9.88 0.62
C VAL A 70 5.08 -8.98 0.70
N VAL A 71 5.97 -9.23 1.67
CA VAL A 71 7.19 -8.43 1.84
C VAL A 71 8.12 -8.57 0.64
N LEU A 72 8.35 -9.80 0.17
CA LEU A 72 9.21 -10.07 -0.99
C LEU A 72 8.63 -9.49 -2.27
N ALA A 73 7.31 -9.61 -2.47
CA ALA A 73 6.61 -9.03 -3.61
C ALA A 73 6.68 -7.49 -3.60
N PHE A 74 6.51 -6.87 -2.43
CA PHE A 74 6.62 -5.42 -2.27
C PHE A 74 8.04 -4.91 -2.57
N ILE A 75 9.08 -5.56 -2.06
CA ILE A 75 10.48 -5.22 -2.36
C ILE A 75 10.79 -5.41 -3.85
N SER A 76 10.30 -6.50 -4.44
CA SER A 76 10.53 -6.77 -5.87
C SER A 76 9.87 -5.71 -6.75
N LEU A 77 8.66 -5.26 -6.40
CA LEU A 77 7.97 -4.17 -7.08
C LEU A 77 8.67 -2.82 -6.87
N SER A 78 9.14 -2.51 -5.66
CA SER A 78 9.84 -1.25 -5.41
C SER A 78 11.10 -1.13 -6.26
N MET A 79 11.75 -2.24 -6.60
CA MET A 79 12.94 -2.31 -7.46
C MET A 79 12.63 -2.31 -8.97
N ASP A 80 11.36 -2.29 -9.40
CA ASP A 80 10.99 -2.21 -10.82
C ASP A 80 11.58 -0.94 -11.46
N GLN A 81 12.16 -1.08 -12.66
CA GLN A 81 12.88 0.01 -13.33
C GLN A 81 12.00 1.26 -13.55
N TYR A 82 10.71 1.08 -13.86
CA TYR A 82 9.80 2.20 -14.07
C TYR A 82 9.47 2.90 -12.75
N ILE A 83 9.30 2.13 -11.67
CA ILE A 83 9.12 2.68 -10.33
C ILE A 83 10.36 3.49 -9.92
N GLN A 84 11.56 2.97 -10.19
CA GLN A 84 12.82 3.67 -9.91
C GLN A 84 12.99 4.95 -10.76
N GLN A 85 12.50 4.96 -12.00
CA GLN A 85 12.51 6.17 -12.84
C GLN A 85 11.64 7.30 -12.27
N TYR A 86 10.52 6.97 -11.63
CA TYR A 86 9.58 7.93 -11.00
C TYR A 86 9.62 7.81 -9.48
N LEU A 87 10.81 7.58 -8.92
CA LEU A 87 10.95 7.23 -7.50
C LEU A 87 10.42 8.32 -6.57
N THR A 88 10.58 9.60 -6.92
CA THR A 88 10.07 10.72 -6.10
C THR A 88 8.58 10.58 -5.79
N GLU A 89 7.78 10.21 -6.79
CA GLU A 89 6.33 10.03 -6.66
C GLU A 89 5.97 8.67 -6.07
N PHE A 90 6.64 7.60 -6.52
CA PHE A 90 6.35 6.26 -6.03
C PHE A 90 6.78 6.08 -4.58
N GLN A 91 7.87 6.69 -4.12
CA GLN A 91 8.33 6.59 -2.73
C GLN A 91 7.25 7.05 -1.76
N ILE A 92 6.49 8.10 -2.08
CA ILE A 92 5.39 8.58 -1.23
C ILE A 92 4.28 7.53 -1.08
N LEU A 93 4.00 6.77 -2.14
CA LEU A 93 3.01 5.69 -2.12
C LEU A 93 3.57 4.43 -1.44
N LEU A 94 4.83 4.09 -1.71
CA LEU A 94 5.54 2.96 -1.12
C LEU A 94 5.65 3.15 0.40
N ASP A 95 6.13 4.30 0.87
CA ASP A 95 6.21 4.64 2.29
C ASP A 95 4.84 4.55 2.96
N TYR A 96 3.80 5.13 2.32
CA TYR A 96 2.45 5.07 2.87
C TYR A 96 1.96 3.62 3.00
N ILE A 97 2.24 2.78 2.01
CA ILE A 97 1.81 1.38 2.02
C ILE A 97 2.58 0.57 3.06
N GLU A 98 3.90 0.75 3.09
CA GLU A 98 4.77 0.10 4.07
C GLU A 98 4.37 0.50 5.49
N ASP A 99 4.21 1.80 5.78
CA ASP A 99 3.88 2.29 7.11
C ASP A 99 2.49 1.87 7.60
N THR A 100 1.53 1.77 6.69
CA THR A 100 0.12 1.57 7.06
C THR A 100 -0.30 0.09 7.05
N TYR A 101 0.27 -0.73 6.16
CA TYR A 101 -0.26 -2.07 5.87
C TYR A 101 0.76 -3.20 6.09
N ILE A 102 2.04 -2.98 5.78
CA ILE A 102 3.08 -4.03 5.86
C ILE A 102 3.83 -3.96 7.21
N GLY A 103 4.21 -2.75 7.61
CA GLY A 103 5.09 -2.43 8.73
C GLY A 103 6.55 -2.30 8.30
N ARG A 104 7.24 -1.25 8.75
CA ARG A 104 8.70 -1.14 8.59
C ARG A 104 9.40 -2.18 9.46
N ILE A 105 10.34 -2.92 8.87
CA ILE A 105 11.33 -3.65 9.68
C ILE A 105 12.20 -2.58 10.35
N LYS A 106 11.95 -2.32 11.63
CA LYS A 106 12.94 -1.62 12.44
C LYS A 106 14.16 -2.52 12.49
N ALA A 107 15.25 -2.11 11.85
CA ALA A 107 16.56 -2.63 12.24
C ALA A 107 16.71 -2.24 13.71
N ASN A 108 16.53 -3.21 14.61
CA ASN A 108 16.97 -3.07 15.99
C ASN A 108 18.49 -3.09 15.92
N GLY A 109 19.07 -1.94 15.60
CA GLY A 109 20.49 -1.67 15.52
C GLY A 109 20.90 -0.75 16.66
N SER A 110 21.82 -1.27 17.48
CA SER A 110 22.55 -0.70 18.63
C SER A 110 21.77 -0.43 19.91
#